data_AF-A0A417CPY5-F1
#
_entry.id   AF-A0A417CPY5-F1
#
_cell.length_a   1.000
_cell.length_b   1.000
_cell.length_c   1.000
_cell.angle_alpha   90.00
_cell.angle_beta   90.00
_cell.angle_gamma   90.00
#
_symmetry.space_group_name_H-M   'P 1'
#
loop_
_entity.id
_entity.type
_entity.pdbx_description
1 polymer ?
#
loop_
_entity_poly.entity_id
_entity_poly.type
_entity_poly.pdbx_seq_one_letter_code
_entity_poly.pdbx_strand_id
1 'polypeptide(L)'
;MGFNLENNECTECILMREKHIIQIKSIEFTAATLNSIAEIMNKGPLKGQKELAITKIKLSLDQFKNLKQGNYKVLQAKAYWEKEKEIIPGTLTFEDVIIELGDNVNMNCDNDVEIYGSKIIVYKGGKCTWN
;
A
#
# COMPACT_ATOMS: atom_id res chain seq x y z
N MET A 1 16.00 -4.70 -14.01
CA MET A 1 15.25 -3.45 -13.73
C MET A 1 14.12 -3.84 -12.81
N GLY A 2 13.91 -3.10 -11.72
CA GLY A 2 13.03 -3.52 -10.63
C GLY A 2 12.35 -2.34 -9.96
N PHE A 3 11.36 -2.67 -9.14
CA PHE A 3 10.73 -1.74 -8.22
C PHE A 3 11.78 -1.15 -7.28
N ASN A 4 11.87 0.18 -7.21
CA ASN A 4 12.77 0.83 -6.25
C ASN A 4 11.93 1.65 -5.27
N LEU A 5 11.88 1.17 -4.03
CA LEU A 5 11.46 1.95 -2.88
C LEU A 5 12.68 2.03 -1.96
N GLU A 6 13.41 3.15 -1.98
CA GLU A 6 14.65 3.29 -1.20
C GLU A 6 14.46 2.94 0.29
N ASN A 7 13.24 3.08 0.81
CA ASN A 7 12.87 2.77 2.19
C ASN A 7 11.81 1.65 2.33
N ASN A 8 11.60 0.82 1.32
CA ASN A 8 10.50 -0.16 1.27
C ASN A 8 9.10 0.46 1.45
N GLU A 9 8.96 1.75 1.15
CA GLU A 9 7.81 2.57 1.53
C GLU A 9 7.08 3.13 0.30
N CYS A 10 5.78 2.84 0.18
CA CYS A 10 4.92 3.58 -0.73
C CYS A 10 4.53 4.91 -0.05
N THR A 11 4.90 6.01 -0.69
CA THR A 11 4.90 7.36 -0.10
C THR A 11 3.55 8.07 -0.12
N GLU A 12 2.57 7.56 -0.87
CA GLU A 12 1.17 7.98 -0.81
C GLU A 12 0.28 6.83 -1.25
N CYS A 13 -0.70 6.48 -0.40
CA CYS A 13 -1.66 5.44 -0.67
C CYS A 13 -3.08 5.98 -0.55
N ILE A 14 -4.00 5.51 -1.39
CA ILE A 14 -5.41 5.92 -1.40
C ILE A 14 -6.27 4.67 -1.35
N LEU A 15 -7.08 4.57 -0.31
CA LEU A 15 -8.12 3.55 -0.19
C LEU A 15 -9.46 4.13 -0.57
N MET A 16 -10.18 3.41 -1.42
CA MET A 16 -11.52 3.78 -1.84
C MET A 16 -12.53 2.77 -1.32
N ARG A 17 -13.54 3.28 -0.61
CA ARG A 17 -14.70 2.52 -0.14
C ARG A 17 -15.97 3.29 -0.48
N GLU A 18 -16.72 2.84 -1.47
CA GLU A 18 -17.99 3.45 -1.92
C GLU A 18 -17.98 4.98 -2.00
N LYS A 19 -18.36 5.68 -0.93
CA LYS A 19 -18.43 7.15 -0.83
C LYS A 19 -17.31 7.79 0.00
N HIS A 20 -16.35 7.00 0.47
CA HIS A 20 -15.25 7.42 1.33
C HIS A 20 -13.91 7.17 0.66
N ILE A 21 -13.03 8.16 0.77
CA ILE A 21 -11.65 8.10 0.35
C ILE A 21 -10.80 8.25 1.62
N ILE A 22 -9.95 7.28 1.89
CA ILE A 22 -8.99 7.34 2.98
C ILE A 22 -7.61 7.45 2.34
N GLN A 23 -6.99 8.60 2.53
CA GLN A 23 -5.59 8.76 2.17
C GLN A 23 -4.73 8.18 3.30
N ILE A 24 -3.75 7.36 2.95
CA ILE A 24 -2.72 6.86 3.84
C ILE A 24 -1.45 7.60 3.46
N LYS A 25 -0.78 8.19 4.45
CA LYS A 25 0.46 8.93 4.21
C LYS A 25 1.52 7.98 3.69
N SER A 26 1.75 6.84 4.35
CA SER A 26 2.66 5.85 3.80
C SER A 26 2.42 4.44 4.29
N ILE A 27 2.89 3.48 3.49
CA ILE A 27 2.86 2.05 3.79
C ILE A 27 4.26 1.49 3.56
N GLU A 28 4.88 1.02 4.63
CA GLU A 28 6.18 0.38 4.61
C GLU A 28 5.98 -1.13 4.53
N PHE A 29 6.35 -1.73 3.41
CA PHE A 29 6.21 -3.16 3.16
C PHE A 29 7.43 -3.94 3.64
N THR A 30 7.25 -5.22 3.94
CA THR A 30 8.40 -6.11 4.14
C THR A 30 9.12 -6.39 2.82
N ALA A 31 10.41 -6.71 2.87
CA ALA A 31 11.18 -7.05 1.67
C ALA A 31 10.56 -8.21 0.85
N ALA A 32 9.96 -9.20 1.53
CA ALA A 32 9.27 -10.30 0.87
C ALA A 32 8.01 -9.83 0.11
N THR A 33 7.28 -8.87 0.69
CA THR A 33 6.10 -8.26 0.06
C THR A 33 6.50 -7.45 -1.18
N LEU A 34 7.63 -6.74 -1.14
CA LEU A 34 8.12 -6.00 -2.31
C LEU A 34 8.38 -6.91 -3.51
N ASN A 35 8.94 -8.10 -3.28
CA ASN A 35 9.11 -9.09 -4.34
C ASN A 35 7.76 -9.51 -4.93
N SER A 36 6.76 -9.74 -4.08
CA SER A 36 5.39 -10.08 -4.53
C SER A 36 4.74 -8.95 -5.33
N ILE A 37 4.98 -7.70 -4.96
CA ILE A 37 4.52 -6.51 -5.70
C ILE A 37 5.25 -6.43 -7.04
N ALA A 38 6.57 -6.62 -7.06
CA ALA A 38 7.36 -6.65 -8.28
C ALA A 38 6.86 -7.72 -9.27
N GLU A 39 6.47 -8.91 -8.78
CA GLU A 39 5.85 -9.93 -9.59
C GLU A 39 4.51 -9.50 -10.21
N ILE A 40 3.64 -8.84 -9.44
CA ILE A 40 2.35 -8.31 -9.93
C ILE A 40 2.59 -7.30 -11.05
N MET A 41 3.62 -6.47 -10.93
CA MET A 41 3.96 -5.53 -12.00
C MET A 41 4.46 -6.22 -13.26
N ASN A 42 5.31 -7.24 -13.11
CA ASN A 42 5.91 -7.94 -14.26
C ASN A 42 4.91 -8.85 -14.98
N LYS A 43 4.05 -9.54 -14.23
CA LYS A 43 3.13 -10.56 -14.76
C LYS A 43 1.71 -10.03 -14.94
N GLY A 44 1.44 -8.80 -14.52
CA GLY A 44 0.12 -8.19 -14.52
C GLY A 44 -0.80 -8.74 -13.41
N PRO A 45 -2.12 -8.48 -13.51
CA PRO A 45 -3.12 -8.94 -12.54
C PRO A 45 -2.98 -10.43 -12.23
N LEU A 46 -2.67 -10.77 -10.99
CA LEU A 46 -2.65 -12.15 -10.53
C LEU A 46 -4.05 -12.55 -10.03
N LYS A 47 -4.48 -13.76 -10.38
CA LYS A 47 -5.73 -14.35 -9.86
C LYS A 47 -5.47 -14.95 -8.48
N GLY A 48 -6.20 -14.50 -7.47
CA GLY A 48 -6.24 -15.13 -6.15
C GLY A 48 -5.88 -14.20 -5.00
N GLN A 49 -6.14 -14.70 -3.79
CA GLN A 49 -5.82 -14.02 -2.54
C GLN A 49 -4.30 -13.93 -2.37
N LYS A 50 -3.79 -12.71 -2.15
CA LYS A 50 -2.41 -12.43 -1.75
C LYS A 50 -2.41 -11.64 -0.45
N GLU A 51 -1.56 -12.06 0.47
CA GLU A 51 -1.29 -11.32 1.70
C GLU A 51 -0.01 -10.52 1.53
N LEU A 52 -0.12 -9.21 1.73
CA LEU A 52 0.98 -8.25 1.68
C LEU A 52 1.28 -7.84 3.12
N ALA A 53 2.37 -8.37 3.67
CA ALA A 53 2.82 -8.02 5.01
C ALA A 53 3.42 -6.61 5.04
N ILE A 54 3.07 -5.85 6.07
CA ILE A 54 3.43 -4.44 6.23
C ILE A 54 4.20 -4.29 7.54
N THR A 55 5.33 -3.60 7.48
CA THR A 55 6.09 -3.20 8.66
C THR A 55 5.36 -2.10 9.41
N LYS A 56 4.94 -1.04 8.70
CA LYS A 56 4.31 0.15 9.27
C LYS A 56 3.32 0.79 8.31
N ILE A 57 2.18 1.26 8.83
CA ILE A 57 1.25 2.17 8.14
C ILE A 57 1.28 3.51 8.86
N LYS A 58 1.47 4.61 8.13
CA LYS A 58 1.40 5.98 8.65
C LYS A 58 0.21 6.73 8.07
N LEU A 59 -0.58 7.35 8.92
CA LEU A 59 -1.78 8.09 8.53
C LEU A 59 -2.15 9.14 9.59
N SER A 60 -2.99 10.11 9.24
CA SER A 60 -3.49 11.07 10.22
C SER A 60 -4.51 10.45 11.18
N LEU A 61 -4.73 11.10 12.33
CA LEU A 61 -5.71 10.64 13.33
C LEU A 61 -7.13 10.45 12.75
N ASP A 62 -7.59 11.36 11.89
CA ASP A 62 -8.93 11.25 11.29
C ASP A 62 -9.00 10.13 10.25
N GLN A 63 -7.93 9.93 9.49
CA GLN A 63 -7.81 8.79 8.57
C GLN A 63 -7.86 7.47 9.36
N PHE A 64 -7.27 7.41 10.55
CA PHE A 64 -7.22 6.20 11.37
C PHE A 64 -8.60 5.80 11.89
N LYS A 65 -9.40 6.77 12.33
CA LYS A 65 -10.79 6.54 12.73
C LYS A 65 -11.61 5.96 11.57
N ASN A 66 -11.38 6.43 10.35
CA ASN A 66 -12.04 5.93 9.15
C ASN A 66 -11.52 4.56 8.70
N LEU A 67 -10.23 4.27 8.94
CA LEU A 67 -9.56 3.03 8.52
C LEU A 67 -10.04 1.81 9.31
N LYS A 68 -10.47 1.97 10.56
CA LYS A 68 -11.03 0.86 11.35
C LYS A 68 -12.34 0.29 10.78
N GLN A 69 -12.94 0.96 9.78
CA GLN A 69 -14.24 0.62 9.27
C GLN A 69 -14.16 0.00 7.86
N GLY A 70 -14.02 -1.32 7.80
CA GLY A 70 -14.59 -2.16 6.73
C GLY A 70 -13.67 -2.64 5.61
N ASN A 71 -14.32 -3.21 4.59
CA ASN A 71 -13.70 -3.73 3.36
C ASN A 71 -13.52 -2.60 2.34
N TYR A 72 -12.37 -2.55 1.68
CA TYR A 72 -12.02 -1.56 0.67
C TYR A 72 -12.16 -2.14 -0.72
N LYS A 73 -12.67 -1.34 -1.67
CA LYS A 73 -12.79 -1.79 -3.05
C LYS A 73 -11.47 -1.67 -3.79
N VAL A 74 -10.70 -0.64 -3.48
CA VAL A 74 -9.46 -0.33 -4.18
C VAL A 74 -8.42 0.23 -3.22
N LEU A 75 -7.17 -0.21 -3.36
CA LEU A 75 -5.98 0.44 -2.83
C LEU A 75 -5.13 0.91 -4.01
N GLN A 76 -4.88 2.21 -4.11
CA GLN A 76 -3.90 2.78 -5.02
C GLN A 76 -2.67 3.21 -4.23
N ALA A 77 -1.48 2.90 -4.73
CA ALA A 77 -0.22 3.26 -4.11
C ALA A 77 0.72 3.89 -5.14
N LYS A 78 1.27 5.06 -4.83
CA LYS A 78 2.33 5.67 -5.62
C LYS A 78 3.64 4.94 -5.36
N ALA A 79 4.37 4.69 -6.43
CA ALA A 79 5.67 4.06 -6.38
C ALA A 79 6.55 4.48 -7.55
N TYR A 80 7.80 4.04 -7.55
CA TYR A 80 8.76 4.40 -8.58
C TYR A 80 9.48 3.16 -9.11
N TRP A 81 9.81 3.21 -10.38
CA TRP A 81 10.59 2.19 -11.06
C TRP A 81 11.90 2.81 -11.52
N GLU A 82 13.01 2.17 -11.18
CA GLU A 82 14.32 2.61 -11.65
C GLU A 82 14.74 1.81 -12.89
N LYS A 83 14.96 2.53 -13.99
CA LYS A 83 15.43 1.96 -15.25
C LYS A 83 16.59 2.81 -15.75
N GLU A 84 17.79 2.21 -15.85
CA GLU A 84 18.96 2.86 -16.45
C GLU A 84 19.33 4.22 -15.83
N LYS A 85 19.10 4.37 -14.51
CA LYS A 85 19.24 5.62 -13.70
C LYS A 85 18.15 6.66 -13.91
N GLU A 86 17.10 6.35 -14.65
CA GLU A 86 15.88 7.15 -14.71
C GLU A 86 14.86 6.63 -13.68
N ILE A 87 14.22 7.58 -12.98
CA ILE A 87 13.14 7.32 -12.03
C ILE A 87 11.82 7.54 -12.76
N ILE A 88 11.05 6.46 -12.94
CA ILE A 88 9.75 6.49 -13.60
C ILE A 88 8.67 6.38 -12.52
N PRO A 89 7.86 7.43 -12.28
CA PRO A 89 6.76 7.36 -11.34
C PRO A 89 5.65 6.45 -11.87
N GLY A 90 4.99 5.74 -10.96
CA GLY A 90 3.86 4.90 -11.29
C GLY A 90 2.84 4.80 -10.17
N THR A 91 1.66 4.31 -10.56
CA THR A 91 0.59 3.98 -9.65
C THR A 91 0.29 2.50 -9.73
N LEU A 92 0.36 1.84 -8.58
CA LEU A 92 -0.06 0.46 -8.37
C LEU A 92 -1.48 0.46 -7.84
N THR A 93 -2.37 -0.30 -8.47
CA THR A 93 -3.74 -0.48 -8.00
C THR A 93 -3.94 -1.92 -7.56
N PHE A 94 -4.66 -2.13 -6.47
CA PHE A 94 -5.16 -3.42 -5.99
C PHE A 94 -6.67 -3.36 -5.86
N GLU A 95 -7.35 -4.45 -6.17
CA GLU A 95 -8.81 -4.55 -6.13
C GLU A 95 -9.24 -5.54 -5.05
N ASP A 96 -10.38 -5.27 -4.42
CA ASP A 96 -10.96 -6.04 -3.31
C ASP A 96 -9.94 -6.25 -2.18
N VAL A 97 -9.79 -5.21 -1.35
CA VAL A 97 -8.71 -5.07 -0.38
C VAL A 97 -9.28 -5.08 1.03
N ILE A 98 -8.66 -5.85 1.92
CA ILE A 98 -8.91 -5.83 3.36
C ILE A 98 -7.63 -5.39 4.05
N ILE A 99 -7.76 -4.53 5.06
CA ILE A 99 -6.65 -4.12 5.91
C ILE A 99 -6.89 -4.66 7.30
N GLU A 100 -6.00 -5.54 7.73
CA GLU A 100 -5.92 -6.00 9.10
C GLU A 100 -4.91 -5.12 9.83
N LEU A 101 -5.40 -4.27 10.71
CA LEU A 101 -4.54 -3.37 11.49
C LEU A 101 -3.82 -4.18 12.56
N GLY A 102 -2.52 -3.94 12.71
CA GLY A 102 -1.76 -4.50 13.81
C GLY A 102 -2.12 -3.87 15.17
N ASP A 103 -1.74 -4.55 16.24
CA ASP A 103 -2.09 -4.16 17.61
C ASP A 103 -1.21 -3.02 18.16
N ASN A 104 -0.04 -2.80 17.55
CA ASN A 104 0.93 -1.80 17.99
C ASN A 104 0.67 -0.47 17.30
N VAL A 105 -0.02 0.43 18.01
CA VAL A 105 -0.37 1.78 17.54
C VAL A 105 0.41 2.81 18.34
N ASN A 106 1.16 3.67 17.65
CA ASN A 106 1.88 4.81 18.22
C ASN A 106 1.41 6.12 17.58
N MET A 107 1.50 7.23 18.32
CA MET A 107 1.26 8.57 17.79
C MET A 107 2.57 9.36 17.85
N ASN A 108 2.97 9.96 16.73
CA ASN A 108 4.21 10.73 16.65
C ASN A 108 3.97 12.23 16.88
N CYS A 109 5.05 13.02 16.90
CA CYS A 109 5.03 14.45 17.16
C CYS A 109 4.26 15.27 16.10
N ASP A 110 3.99 14.70 14.92
CA ASP A 110 3.23 15.34 13.84
C ASP A 110 1.72 15.02 13.92
N ASN A 111 1.25 14.42 15.01
CA ASN A 111 -0.10 13.87 15.19
C ASN A 111 -0.45 12.77 14.17
N ASP A 112 0.56 12.12 13.59
CA ASP A 112 0.34 10.94 12.77
C ASP A 112 0.27 9.70 13.64
N VAL A 113 -0.61 8.80 13.23
CA VAL A 113 -0.77 7.47 13.79
C VAL A 113 0.08 6.50 12.97
N GLU A 114 0.95 5.78 13.65
CA GLU A 114 1.79 4.73 13.10
C GLU A 114 1.32 3.37 13.64
N ILE A 115 1.03 2.44 12.73
CA ILE A 115 0.51 1.11 13.07
C ILE A 115 1.50 0.06 12.57
N TYR A 116 2.03 -0.74 13.48
CA TYR A 116 3.03 -1.76 13.17
C TYR A 116 2.43 -3.15 13.05
N GLY A 117 2.96 -3.96 12.12
CA GLY A 117 2.54 -5.36 11.96
C GLY A 117 1.19 -5.54 11.27
N SER A 118 0.73 -4.53 10.51
CA SER A 118 -0.50 -4.62 9.73
C SER A 118 -0.35 -5.58 8.53
N LYS A 119 -1.48 -6.01 7.97
CA LYS A 119 -1.53 -6.77 6.72
C LYS A 119 -2.53 -6.18 5.75
N ILE A 120 -2.21 -6.24 4.46
CA ILE A 120 -3.14 -5.98 3.37
C ILE A 120 -3.45 -7.33 2.70
N ILE A 121 -4.71 -7.72 2.67
CA ILE A 121 -5.20 -8.88 1.92
C ILE A 121 -5.81 -8.36 0.63
N VAL A 122 -5.35 -8.88 -0.50
CA VAL A 122 -5.82 -8.51 -1.85
C VAL A 122 -6.40 -9.75 -2.52
N TYR A 123 -7.65 -9.70 -2.98
CA TYR A 123 -8.28 -10.83 -3.68
C TYR A 123 -8.06 -10.80 -5.20
N LYS A 124 -7.69 -9.64 -5.73
CA LYS A 124 -7.40 -9.46 -7.15
C LYS A 124 -6.27 -8.46 -7.36
N GLY A 125 -5.18 -8.91 -7.98
CA GLY A 125 -4.11 -8.00 -8.41
C GLY A 125 -4.67 -6.95 -9.36
N GLY A 126 -4.38 -5.67 -9.16
CA GLY A 126 -4.91 -4.61 -10.00
C GLY A 126 -3.94 -4.13 -11.07
N LYS A 127 -4.24 -2.96 -11.63
CA LYS A 127 -3.52 -2.37 -12.76
C LYS A 127 -2.29 -1.57 -12.30
N CYS A 128 -1.27 -1.54 -13.14
CA CYS A 128 -0.12 -0.66 -12.99
C CYS A 128 -0.09 0.34 -14.14
N THR A 129 0.16 1.62 -13.83
CA THR A 129 0.31 2.69 -14.83
C THR A 129 1.59 3.46 -14.55
N TRP A 130 2.40 3.66 -15.59
CA TRP A 130 3.68 4.36 -15.55
C TRP A 130 3.58 5.61 -16.41
N ASN A 131 4.10 6.74 -15.92
CA ASN A 131 4.09 8.03 -16.62
C ASN A 131 5.50 8.44 -17.02
#